data_AF-A0A1G3C781-F1
#
_entry.id   AF-A0A1G3C781-F1
#
_cell.length_a   1.000
_cell.length_b   1.000
_cell.length_c   1.000
_cell.angle_alpha   90.00
_cell.angle_beta   90.00
_cell.angle_gamma   90.00
#
_symmetry.space_group_name_H-M   'P 1'
#
loop_
_entity.id
_entity.type
_entity.pdbx_description
1 polymer ?
#
loop_
_entity_poly.entity_id
_entity_poly.type
_entity_poly.pdbx_seq_one_letter_code
_entity_poly.pdbx_strand_id
1 'polypeptide(L)'
;MSRIKGAERYTPYIKYINIVIFFCFAVWLTPHNLPLSGEERALIGEQYHPFSKFFGVMAAKNAVVNLLILSTFFSFLLYRRANKGETKPFSSHGSAARITLIITVGLTVMYLAWYALGLRGIDLDENIKQYVSPLITCLVLQIIAIVISLLLTFANKGKFAQIFLFVVTAVMAVIYFWYYGFVVMEKANLVLRYLSVTQVSIVISCLIVNTVIDVFLFKDAREVGGIQWGKIPHRSQYALLLLCVAIVTLMGLMGFIRSGLRMNWHIYGYMQDTSAGAFTPSIAYMGWTVSLIVILFLALVAFVFWLAGLADKKKKHA
;
A
#
# COMPACT_ATOMS: atom_id res chain seq x y z
N MET A 1 0.59 -18.52 9.35
CA MET A 1 -0.47 -19.47 8.93
C MET A 1 -0.51 -20.75 9.76
N SER A 2 0.57 -21.13 10.45
CA SER A 2 0.71 -22.39 11.21
C SER A 2 -0.32 -22.64 12.33
N ARG A 3 -1.14 -21.64 12.70
CA ARG A 3 -2.23 -21.78 13.67
C ARG A 3 -3.51 -22.38 13.10
N ILE A 4 -3.65 -22.45 11.77
CA ILE A 4 -4.88 -22.88 11.08
C ILE A 4 -4.65 -24.26 10.49
N LYS A 5 -5.43 -25.26 10.93
CA LYS A 5 -5.43 -26.59 10.31
C LYS A 5 -5.98 -26.48 8.88
N GLY A 6 -5.27 -27.03 7.89
CA GLY A 6 -5.58 -26.90 6.46
C GLY A 6 -4.84 -25.78 5.72
N ALA A 7 -4.10 -24.93 6.44
CA ALA A 7 -3.27 -23.86 5.87
C ALA A 7 -1.96 -24.35 5.22
N GLU A 8 -1.60 -25.61 5.45
CA GLU A 8 -0.41 -26.27 4.86
C GLU A 8 -0.43 -26.14 3.33
N ARG A 9 -1.60 -26.24 2.71
CA ARG A 9 -1.85 -26.04 1.27
C ARG A 9 -1.36 -24.69 0.75
N TYR A 10 -1.41 -23.65 1.59
CA TYR A 10 -1.05 -22.28 1.20
C TYR A 10 0.34 -21.85 1.71
N THR A 11 0.95 -22.64 2.59
CA THR A 11 2.24 -22.32 3.22
C THR A 11 3.38 -22.15 2.19
N PRO A 12 3.46 -22.94 1.10
CA PRO A 12 4.49 -22.76 0.07
C PRO A 12 4.43 -21.43 -0.68
N TYR A 13 3.28 -20.75 -0.72
CA TYR A 13 3.16 -19.45 -1.39
C TYR A 13 3.73 -18.30 -0.55
N ILE A 14 3.75 -18.44 0.78
CA ILE A 14 4.21 -17.41 1.71
C ILE A 14 5.68 -17.05 1.48
N LYS A 15 6.55 -18.02 1.16
CA LYS A 15 7.97 -17.72 0.87
C LYS A 15 8.13 -16.77 -0.32
N TYR A 16 7.34 -16.95 -1.39
CA TYR A 16 7.41 -16.10 -2.57
C TYR A 16 6.86 -14.70 -2.26
N ILE A 17 5.75 -14.62 -1.53
CA ILE A 17 5.19 -13.34 -1.08
C ILE A 17 6.20 -12.57 -0.23
N ASN A 18 6.90 -13.25 0.69
CA ASN A 18 7.92 -12.62 1.53
C ASN A 18 9.11 -12.10 0.72
N ILE A 19 9.55 -12.84 -0.31
CA ILE A 19 10.62 -12.39 -1.21
C ILE A 19 10.18 -11.11 -1.94
N VAL A 20 8.96 -11.11 -2.50
CA VAL A 20 8.41 -9.91 -3.17
C VAL A 20 8.33 -8.73 -2.21
N ILE A 21 7.77 -8.94 -1.01
CA ILE A 21 7.66 -7.89 0.01
C ILE A 21 9.04 -7.37 0.42
N PHE A 22 10.03 -8.24 0.58
CA PHE A 22 11.40 -7.85 0.94
C PHE A 22 12.00 -6.91 -0.10
N PHE A 23 11.95 -7.27 -1.39
CA PHE A 23 12.42 -6.39 -2.47
C PHE A 23 11.60 -5.11 -2.54
N CYS A 24 10.29 -5.19 -2.30
CA CYS A 24 9.47 -3.99 -2.27
C CYS A 24 9.91 -3.01 -1.17
N PHE A 25 10.15 -3.51 0.04
CA PHE A 25 10.66 -2.70 1.14
C PHE A 25 12.05 -2.13 0.84
N ALA A 26 12.94 -2.91 0.23
CA ALA A 26 14.29 -2.46 -0.12
C ALA A 26 14.27 -1.25 -1.08
N VAL A 27 13.46 -1.31 -2.16
CA VAL A 27 13.32 -0.18 -3.09
C VAL A 27 12.61 0.99 -2.42
N TRP A 28 11.55 0.74 -1.64
CA TRP A 28 10.81 1.81 -0.99
C TRP A 28 11.64 2.59 0.03
N LEU A 29 12.49 1.89 0.80
CA LEU A 29 13.41 2.49 1.77
C LEU A 29 14.59 3.23 1.12
N THR A 30 14.82 3.05 -0.19
CA THR A 30 15.94 3.71 -0.86
C THR A 30 15.71 5.24 -0.88
N PRO A 31 16.58 6.04 -0.23
CA PRO A 31 16.46 7.49 -0.27
C PRO A 31 16.77 7.99 -1.67
N HIS A 32 16.15 9.10 -2.07
CA HIS A 32 16.45 9.75 -3.37
C HIS A 32 17.69 10.64 -3.29
N ASN A 33 17.89 11.28 -2.14
CA ASN A 33 19.00 12.18 -1.89
C ASN A 33 19.82 11.57 -0.75
N LEU A 34 20.98 11.01 -1.08
CA LEU A 34 21.96 10.64 -0.08
C LEU A 34 22.71 11.90 0.36
N PRO A 35 23.00 12.07 1.67
CA PRO A 35 23.85 13.16 2.15
C PRO A 35 25.30 12.90 1.74
N LEU A 36 25.61 13.13 0.45
CA LEU A 36 26.96 13.00 -0.11
C LEU A 36 27.78 14.24 0.23
N SER A 37 29.05 14.04 0.59
CA SER A 37 30.04 15.10 0.77
C SER A 37 30.40 15.76 -0.57
N GLY A 38 31.01 16.96 -0.53
CA GLY A 38 31.41 17.68 -1.74
C GLY A 38 32.41 16.91 -2.61
N GLU A 39 33.32 16.16 -1.98
CA GLU A 39 34.32 15.32 -2.65
C GLU A 39 33.68 14.09 -3.32
N GLU A 40 32.73 13.44 -2.66
CA GLU A 40 31.98 12.31 -3.25
C GLU A 40 31.12 12.76 -4.45
N ARG A 41 30.54 13.96 -4.39
CA ARG A 41 29.80 14.55 -5.53
C ARG A 41 30.73 14.86 -6.70
N ALA A 42 31.95 15.32 -6.43
CA ALA A 42 32.96 15.59 -7.46
C ALA A 42 33.46 14.29 -8.12
N LEU A 43 33.58 13.20 -7.35
CA LEU A 43 33.96 11.86 -7.85
C LEU A 43 32.86 11.19 -8.66
N ILE A 44 31.58 11.37 -8.26
CA ILE A 44 30.43 10.78 -8.96
C ILE A 44 30.09 11.55 -10.25
N GLY A 45 30.41 12.85 -10.31
CA GLY A 45 30.15 13.70 -11.48
C GLY A 45 28.67 14.02 -11.73
N GLU A 46 27.76 13.43 -10.94
CA GLU A 46 26.32 13.70 -10.94
C GLU A 46 25.82 14.04 -9.53
N GLN A 47 24.69 14.76 -9.47
CA GLN A 47 24.04 15.18 -8.22
C GLN A 47 23.49 14.01 -7.38
N TYR A 48 23.33 12.82 -7.97
CA TYR A 48 22.72 11.64 -7.35
C TYR A 48 23.59 10.39 -7.52
N HIS A 49 23.52 9.49 -6.54
CA HIS A 49 24.18 8.20 -6.65
C HIS A 49 23.53 7.33 -7.76
N PRO A 50 24.30 6.59 -8.58
CA PRO A 50 23.79 5.86 -9.75
C PRO A 50 22.58 4.96 -9.47
N PHE A 51 22.56 4.28 -8.32
CA PHE A 51 21.41 3.44 -7.91
C PHE A 51 20.24 4.24 -7.32
N SER A 52 20.52 5.26 -6.51
CA SER A 52 19.50 6.06 -5.82
C SER A 52 18.70 6.95 -6.79
N LYS A 53 19.31 7.33 -7.91
CA LYS A 53 18.68 8.06 -9.02
C LYS A 53 17.49 7.31 -9.62
N PHE A 54 17.53 5.97 -9.69
CA PHE A 54 16.44 5.16 -10.29
C PHE A 54 15.49 4.56 -9.26
N PHE A 55 15.98 4.14 -8.09
CA PHE A 55 15.14 3.49 -7.07
C PHE A 55 14.53 4.47 -6.06
N GLY A 56 15.17 5.62 -5.84
CA GLY A 56 14.73 6.61 -4.86
C GLY A 56 13.59 7.52 -5.33
N VAL A 57 13.30 7.54 -6.64
CA VAL A 57 12.28 8.41 -7.24
C VAL A 57 10.85 8.00 -6.90
N MET A 58 9.93 8.97 -6.96
CA MET A 58 8.52 8.76 -6.64
C MET A 58 7.83 7.73 -7.54
N ALA A 59 8.17 7.65 -8.84
CA ALA A 59 7.59 6.64 -9.73
C ALA A 59 7.94 5.20 -9.30
N ALA A 60 9.20 4.94 -8.97
CA ALA A 60 9.66 3.63 -8.48
C ALA A 60 8.97 3.28 -7.16
N LYS A 61 8.92 4.23 -6.22
CA LYS A 61 8.25 4.05 -4.92
C LYS A 61 6.76 3.73 -5.08
N ASN A 62 6.06 4.44 -5.96
CA ASN A 62 4.64 4.21 -6.20
C ASN A 62 4.37 2.82 -6.77
N ALA A 63 5.14 2.38 -7.78
CA ALA A 63 4.96 1.05 -8.36
C ALA A 63 5.16 -0.07 -7.33
N VAL A 64 6.20 0.07 -6.52
CA VAL A 64 6.59 -0.92 -5.53
C VAL A 64 5.62 -0.96 -4.33
N VAL A 65 5.10 0.18 -3.91
CA VAL A 65 4.04 0.25 -2.88
C VAL A 65 2.78 -0.44 -3.37
N ASN A 66 2.37 -0.23 -4.63
CA ASN A 66 1.21 -0.90 -5.19
C ASN A 66 1.41 -2.43 -5.27
N LEU A 67 2.62 -2.89 -5.65
CA LEU A 67 2.97 -4.31 -5.60
C LEU A 67 2.94 -4.88 -4.16
N LEU A 68 3.40 -4.10 -3.18
CA LEU A 68 3.34 -4.45 -1.76
C LEU A 68 1.89 -4.59 -1.29
N ILE A 69 1.00 -3.65 -1.65
CA ILE A 69 -0.43 -3.71 -1.34
C ILE A 69 -1.07 -4.95 -1.96
N LEU A 70 -0.81 -5.22 -3.24
CA LEU A 70 -1.33 -6.41 -3.93
C LEU A 70 -0.81 -7.71 -3.28
N SER A 71 0.47 -7.78 -2.94
CA SER A 71 1.10 -8.97 -2.33
C SER A 71 0.57 -9.25 -0.93
N THR A 72 0.40 -8.20 -0.11
CA THR A 72 -0.17 -8.31 1.24
C THR A 72 -1.66 -8.65 1.19
N PHE A 73 -2.40 -8.08 0.24
CA PHE A 73 -3.79 -8.44 -0.01
C PHE A 73 -3.94 -9.90 -0.46
N PHE A 74 -3.06 -10.37 -1.34
CA PHE A 74 -3.04 -11.78 -1.75
C PHE A 74 -2.77 -12.71 -0.55
N SER A 75 -1.82 -12.36 0.30
CA SER A 75 -1.59 -13.06 1.58
C SER A 75 -2.83 -13.09 2.47
N PHE A 76 -3.57 -11.98 2.55
CA PHE A 76 -4.84 -11.90 3.28
C PHE A 76 -5.91 -12.82 2.70
N LEU A 77 -6.07 -12.89 1.38
CA LEU A 77 -6.99 -13.84 0.73
C LEU A 77 -6.62 -15.29 1.05
N LEU A 78 -5.34 -15.64 0.96
CA LEU A 78 -4.87 -16.98 1.34
C LEU A 78 -5.17 -17.29 2.81
N TYR A 79 -4.99 -16.31 3.70
CA TYR A 79 -5.30 -16.45 5.11
C TYR A 79 -6.78 -16.72 5.36
N ARG A 80 -7.69 -16.01 4.66
CA ARG A 80 -9.14 -16.24 4.75
C ARG A 80 -9.56 -17.60 4.24
N ARG A 81 -8.86 -18.12 3.23
CA ARG A 81 -9.10 -19.44 2.64
C ARG A 81 -8.50 -20.57 3.45
N ALA A 82 -7.61 -20.28 4.39
CA ALA A 82 -6.79 -21.28 5.06
C ALA A 82 -7.60 -22.35 5.80
N ASN A 83 -8.74 -21.97 6.40
CA ASN A 83 -9.64 -22.88 7.10
C ASN A 83 -10.81 -23.38 6.22
N LYS A 84 -10.94 -22.91 4.97
CA LYS A 84 -12.04 -23.26 4.08
C LYS A 84 -11.66 -24.36 3.08
N GLY A 85 -12.65 -25.19 2.76
CA GLY A 85 -12.57 -26.35 1.87
C GLY A 85 -12.86 -25.98 0.42
N GLU A 86 -13.64 -26.79 -0.27
CA GLU A 86 -13.99 -26.58 -1.67
C GLU A 86 -14.91 -25.36 -1.87
N THR A 87 -14.73 -24.68 -3.00
CA THR A 87 -15.52 -23.52 -3.39
C THR A 87 -16.87 -23.96 -3.92
N LYS A 88 -17.93 -23.24 -3.56
CA LYS A 88 -19.27 -23.48 -4.11
C LYS A 88 -19.49 -22.65 -5.38
N PRO A 89 -20.24 -23.17 -6.38
CA PRO A 89 -20.57 -22.40 -7.57
C PRO A 89 -21.36 -21.14 -7.18
N PHE A 90 -21.14 -20.03 -7.87
CA PHE A 90 -21.82 -18.79 -7.55
C PHE A 90 -23.35 -18.90 -7.73
N SER A 91 -23.80 -19.75 -8.66
CA SER A 91 -25.21 -20.04 -8.89
C SER A 91 -25.94 -20.64 -7.69
N SER A 92 -25.25 -21.31 -6.77
CA SER A 92 -25.86 -21.86 -5.55
C SER A 92 -26.09 -20.82 -4.46
N HIS A 93 -25.63 -19.58 -4.65
CA HIS A 93 -25.81 -18.50 -3.69
C HIS A 93 -27.11 -17.74 -3.98
N GLY A 94 -27.86 -17.41 -2.92
CA GLY A 94 -29.16 -16.73 -3.03
C GLY A 94 -29.07 -15.31 -3.61
N SER A 95 -30.24 -14.71 -3.87
CA SER A 95 -30.39 -13.40 -4.53
C SER A 95 -29.59 -12.28 -3.85
N ALA A 96 -29.40 -12.33 -2.53
CA ALA A 96 -28.59 -11.37 -1.79
C ALA A 96 -27.14 -11.31 -2.29
N ALA A 97 -26.51 -12.44 -2.62
CA ALA A 97 -25.14 -12.47 -3.13
C ALA A 97 -25.02 -11.80 -4.50
N ARG A 98 -26.02 -12.00 -5.37
CA ARG A 98 -26.09 -11.35 -6.69
C ARG A 98 -26.23 -9.84 -6.55
N ILE A 99 -27.14 -9.39 -5.68
CA ILE A 99 -27.40 -7.96 -5.43
C ILE A 99 -26.14 -7.29 -4.87
N THR A 100 -25.52 -7.85 -3.82
CA THR A 100 -24.32 -7.26 -3.22
C THR A 100 -23.18 -7.14 -4.22
N LEU A 101 -22.99 -8.16 -5.07
CA LEU A 101 -21.92 -8.16 -6.05
C LEU A 101 -22.17 -7.13 -7.16
N ILE A 102 -23.40 -7.02 -7.67
CA ILE A 102 -23.77 -5.98 -8.65
C ILE A 102 -23.61 -4.58 -8.05
N ILE A 103 -24.07 -4.34 -6.82
CA ILE A 103 -23.91 -3.04 -6.14
C ILE A 103 -22.43 -2.70 -5.96
N THR A 104 -21.62 -3.64 -5.49
CA THR A 104 -20.18 -3.43 -5.29
C THR A 104 -19.51 -3.07 -6.61
N VAL A 105 -19.76 -3.85 -7.66
CA VAL A 105 -19.21 -3.58 -8.99
C VAL A 105 -19.71 -2.23 -9.52
N GLY A 106 -21.00 -1.94 -9.42
CA GLY A 106 -21.60 -0.67 -9.82
C GLY A 106 -20.95 0.53 -9.13
N LEU A 107 -20.78 0.47 -7.80
CA LEU A 107 -20.12 1.54 -7.03
C LEU A 107 -18.65 1.71 -7.43
N THR A 108 -17.91 0.62 -7.61
CA THR A 108 -16.50 0.71 -8.02
C THR A 108 -16.35 1.26 -9.44
N VAL A 109 -17.20 0.83 -10.38
CA VAL A 109 -17.21 1.36 -11.75
C VAL A 109 -17.62 2.83 -11.77
N MET A 110 -18.63 3.20 -10.98
CA MET A 110 -19.06 4.60 -10.86
C MET A 110 -17.93 5.49 -10.32
N TYR A 111 -17.21 5.05 -9.29
CA TYR A 111 -16.06 5.77 -8.75
C TYR A 111 -14.95 5.95 -9.79
N LEU A 112 -14.57 4.88 -10.50
CA LEU A 112 -13.53 4.96 -11.53
C LEU A 112 -13.95 5.83 -12.71
N ALA A 113 -15.22 5.76 -13.13
CA ALA A 113 -15.77 6.58 -14.20
C ALA A 113 -15.82 8.06 -13.81
N TRP A 114 -16.27 8.37 -12.58
CA TRP A 114 -16.26 9.73 -12.05
C TRP A 114 -14.85 10.32 -12.05
N TYR A 115 -13.86 9.54 -11.59
CA TYR A 115 -12.47 9.99 -11.59
C TYR A 115 -11.91 10.18 -13.01
N ALA A 116 -12.22 9.27 -13.95
CA ALA A 116 -11.83 9.38 -15.34
C ALA A 116 -12.42 10.63 -16.04
N LEU A 117 -13.67 10.97 -15.73
CA LEU A 117 -14.31 12.21 -16.22
C LEU A 117 -13.66 13.45 -15.58
N GLY A 118 -13.36 13.40 -14.28
CA GLY A 118 -12.63 14.46 -13.59
C GLY A 118 -11.26 14.76 -14.21
N LEU A 119 -10.53 13.72 -14.64
CA LEU A 119 -9.25 13.87 -15.34
C LEU A 119 -9.37 14.53 -16.72
N ARG A 120 -10.51 14.39 -17.41
CA ARG A 120 -10.75 15.04 -18.72
C ARG A 120 -11.01 16.53 -18.59
N GLY A 121 -11.63 16.95 -17.49
CA GLY A 121 -11.99 18.33 -17.21
C GLY A 121 -10.90 19.18 -16.58
N ILE A 122 -9.64 18.70 -16.54
CA ILE A 122 -8.53 19.47 -15.97
C ILE A 122 -7.99 20.46 -17.03
N ASP A 123 -7.93 21.73 -16.65
CA ASP A 123 -7.26 22.78 -17.41
C ASP A 123 -5.74 22.62 -17.27
N LEU A 124 -5.15 21.89 -18.22
CA LEU A 124 -3.71 21.72 -18.39
C LEU A 124 -3.32 22.26 -19.77
N ASP A 125 -2.10 22.77 -19.85
CA ASP A 125 -1.46 23.12 -21.12
C ASP A 125 -1.53 21.93 -22.10
N GLU A 126 -1.80 22.18 -23.38
CA GLU A 126 -2.13 21.15 -24.38
C GLU A 126 -1.02 20.10 -24.50
N ASN A 127 0.24 20.54 -24.37
CA ASN A 127 1.43 19.68 -24.39
C ASN A 127 1.52 18.71 -23.20
N ILE A 128 0.95 19.09 -22.05
CA ILE A 128 0.96 18.28 -20.82
C ILE A 128 -0.27 17.36 -20.77
N LYS A 129 -1.38 17.81 -21.36
CA LYS A 129 -2.65 17.07 -21.41
C LYS A 129 -2.53 15.71 -22.11
N GLN A 130 -1.62 15.58 -23.08
CA GLN A 130 -1.36 14.29 -23.73
C GLN A 130 -0.97 13.20 -22.71
N TYR A 131 -0.27 13.56 -21.63
CA TYR A 131 0.20 12.60 -20.64
C TYR A 131 -0.90 12.14 -19.69
N VAL A 132 -2.08 12.77 -19.70
CA VAL A 132 -3.25 12.35 -18.92
C VAL A 132 -4.07 11.30 -19.67
N SER A 133 -4.03 11.31 -21.00
CA SER A 133 -4.82 10.38 -21.84
C SER A 133 -4.56 8.90 -21.50
N PRO A 134 -3.30 8.43 -21.35
CA PRO A 134 -3.04 7.04 -20.98
C PRO A 134 -3.55 6.63 -19.60
N LEU A 135 -3.67 7.57 -18.64
CA LEU A 135 -4.26 7.29 -17.32
C LEU A 135 -5.75 6.97 -17.46
N ILE A 136 -6.45 7.76 -18.27
CA ILE A 136 -7.88 7.55 -18.56
C ILE A 136 -8.07 6.19 -19.25
N THR A 137 -7.23 5.85 -20.22
CA THR A 137 -7.27 4.55 -20.89
C THR A 137 -7.11 3.40 -19.91
N CYS A 138 -6.18 3.50 -18.96
CA CYS A 138 -6.01 2.48 -17.91
C CYS A 138 -7.23 2.36 -16.99
N LEU A 139 -7.89 3.48 -16.64
CA LEU A 139 -9.12 3.46 -15.85
C LEU A 139 -10.26 2.76 -16.61
N VAL A 140 -10.40 3.04 -17.90
CA VAL A 140 -11.40 2.37 -18.76
C VAL A 140 -11.10 0.88 -18.90
N LEU A 141 -9.83 0.50 -19.12
CA LEU A 141 -9.42 -0.90 -19.16
C LEU A 141 -9.72 -1.62 -17.83
N GLN A 142 -9.50 -0.96 -16.69
CA GLN A 142 -9.85 -1.50 -15.39
C GLN A 142 -11.36 -1.68 -15.21
N ILE A 143 -12.18 -0.72 -15.66
CA ILE A 143 -13.64 -0.85 -15.66
C ILE A 143 -14.08 -2.06 -16.49
N ILE A 144 -13.53 -2.21 -17.69
CA ILE A 144 -13.80 -3.36 -18.57
C ILE A 144 -13.40 -4.67 -17.87
N ALA A 145 -12.23 -4.72 -17.23
CA ALA A 145 -11.77 -5.90 -16.50
C ALA A 145 -12.68 -6.26 -15.32
N ILE A 146 -13.20 -5.27 -14.59
CA ILE A 146 -14.17 -5.47 -13.50
C ILE A 146 -15.49 -6.04 -14.06
N VAL A 147 -15.99 -5.50 -15.17
CA VAL A 147 -17.22 -6.00 -15.82
C VAL A 147 -17.02 -7.42 -16.36
N ILE A 148 -15.87 -7.74 -16.95
CA ILE A 148 -15.54 -9.10 -17.37
C ILE A 148 -15.48 -10.04 -16.15
N SER A 149 -14.88 -9.61 -15.05
CA SER A 149 -14.81 -10.39 -13.81
C SER A 149 -16.21 -10.65 -13.22
N LEU A 150 -17.11 -9.68 -13.29
CA LEU A 150 -18.53 -9.82 -12.94
C LEU A 150 -19.20 -10.94 -13.77
N LEU A 151 -19.06 -10.87 -15.10
CA LEU A 151 -19.65 -11.85 -16.02
C LEU A 151 -19.08 -13.26 -15.80
N LEU A 152 -17.76 -13.37 -15.63
CA LEU A 152 -17.09 -14.64 -15.31
C LEU A 152 -17.54 -15.23 -13.97
N THR A 153 -17.82 -14.38 -12.99
CA THR A 153 -18.34 -14.82 -11.69
C THR A 153 -19.75 -15.38 -11.82
N PHE A 154 -20.62 -14.73 -12.61
CA PHE A 154 -21.95 -15.27 -12.93
C PHE A 154 -21.88 -16.57 -13.75
N ALA A 155 -20.88 -16.73 -14.60
CA ALA A 155 -20.61 -17.97 -15.33
C ALA A 155 -19.98 -19.09 -14.46
N ASN A 156 -20.05 -18.99 -13.12
CA ASN A 156 -19.49 -19.93 -12.16
C ASN A 156 -17.96 -20.09 -12.20
N LYS A 157 -17.23 -19.20 -12.86
CA LYS A 157 -15.75 -19.21 -12.93
C LYS A 157 -15.12 -18.22 -11.96
N GLY A 158 -15.62 -18.16 -10.71
CA GLY A 158 -15.22 -17.14 -9.72
C GLY A 158 -13.73 -17.10 -9.37
N LYS A 159 -13.05 -18.25 -9.26
CA LYS A 159 -11.58 -18.29 -9.05
C LYS A 159 -10.83 -17.65 -10.23
N PHE A 160 -11.26 -17.95 -11.44
CA PHE A 160 -10.65 -17.41 -12.65
C PHE A 160 -10.92 -15.91 -12.77
N ALA A 161 -12.12 -15.45 -12.45
CA ALA A 161 -12.48 -14.04 -12.40
C ALA A 161 -11.58 -13.23 -11.45
N GLN A 162 -11.28 -13.78 -10.26
CA GLN A 162 -10.36 -13.15 -9.32
C GLN A 162 -8.93 -13.07 -9.84
N ILE A 163 -8.41 -14.18 -10.36
CA ILE A 163 -7.04 -14.23 -10.91
C ILE A 163 -6.92 -13.27 -12.09
N PHE A 164 -7.89 -13.28 -13.00
CA PHE A 164 -7.93 -12.38 -14.15
C PHE A 164 -7.88 -10.92 -13.71
N LEU A 165 -8.78 -10.49 -12.81
CA LEU A 165 -8.81 -9.12 -12.33
C LEU A 165 -7.52 -8.74 -11.61
N PHE A 166 -6.97 -9.64 -10.80
CA PHE A 166 -5.73 -9.41 -10.06
C PHE A 166 -4.52 -9.26 -10.98
N VAL A 167 -4.41 -10.10 -12.02
CA VAL A 167 -3.32 -10.05 -13.00
C VAL A 167 -3.40 -8.78 -13.84
N VAL A 168 -4.59 -8.44 -14.36
CA VAL A 168 -4.79 -7.20 -15.13
C VAL A 168 -4.42 -5.97 -14.29
N THR A 169 -4.88 -5.93 -13.04
CA THR A 169 -4.54 -4.86 -12.09
C THR A 169 -3.05 -4.80 -11.82
N ALA A 170 -2.40 -5.94 -11.57
CA ALA A 170 -0.96 -5.99 -11.30
C ALA A 170 -0.14 -5.51 -12.50
N VAL A 171 -0.47 -5.95 -13.72
CA VAL A 171 0.21 -5.51 -14.94
C VAL A 171 0.05 -4.00 -15.14
N MET A 172 -1.15 -3.45 -14.99
CA MET A 172 -1.37 -2.00 -15.15
C MET A 172 -0.73 -1.19 -14.02
N ALA A 173 -1.01 -1.53 -12.75
CA ALA A 173 -0.58 -0.78 -11.58
C ALA A 173 0.94 -0.82 -11.36
N VAL A 174 1.56 -1.97 -11.62
CA VAL A 174 2.96 -2.24 -11.30
C VAL A 174 3.85 -2.16 -12.51
N ILE A 175 3.50 -2.78 -13.65
CA ILE A 175 4.42 -2.84 -14.81
C ILE A 175 4.26 -1.58 -15.67
N TYR A 176 3.04 -1.31 -16.13
CA TYR A 176 2.79 -0.20 -17.04
C TYR A 176 3.05 1.16 -16.38
N PHE A 177 2.47 1.41 -15.21
CA PHE A 177 2.67 2.69 -14.52
C PHE A 177 4.07 2.85 -13.90
N TRP A 178 4.84 1.78 -13.72
CA TRP A 178 6.26 1.92 -13.40
C TRP A 178 7.00 2.55 -14.57
N TYR A 179 6.91 1.95 -15.77
CA TYR A 179 7.51 2.51 -16.98
C TYR A 179 7.00 3.93 -17.27
N TYR A 180 5.68 4.11 -17.27
CA TYR A 180 5.06 5.39 -17.58
C TYR A 180 5.35 6.47 -16.53
N GLY A 181 5.52 6.08 -15.26
CA GLY A 181 5.90 6.99 -14.19
C GLY A 181 7.27 7.64 -14.40
N PHE A 182 8.24 6.93 -14.98
CA PHE A 182 9.54 7.54 -15.36
C PHE A 182 9.38 8.55 -16.49
N VAL A 183 8.61 8.22 -17.52
CA VAL A 183 8.34 9.12 -18.65
C VAL A 183 7.64 10.40 -18.18
N VAL A 184 6.66 10.27 -17.28
CA VAL A 184 5.92 11.41 -16.72
C VAL A 184 6.80 12.26 -15.82
N MET A 185 7.71 11.69 -15.02
CA MET A 185 8.63 12.50 -14.22
C MET A 185 9.55 13.37 -15.07
N GLU A 186 10.04 12.86 -16.19
CA GLU A 186 10.95 13.59 -17.07
C GLU A 186 10.22 14.68 -17.86
N LYS A 187 9.01 14.39 -18.37
CA LYS A 187 8.33 15.26 -19.34
C LYS A 187 7.18 16.09 -18.77
N ALA A 188 6.59 15.67 -17.64
CA ALA A 188 5.36 16.24 -17.10
C ALA A 188 5.20 15.99 -15.59
N ASN A 189 6.13 16.50 -14.76
CA ASN A 189 6.15 16.24 -13.31
C ASN A 189 4.82 16.58 -12.59
N LEU A 190 4.08 17.59 -13.05
CA LEU A 190 2.75 17.95 -12.51
C LEU A 190 1.73 16.80 -12.64
N VAL A 191 1.87 15.93 -13.64
CA VAL A 191 0.97 14.80 -13.90
C VAL A 191 1.24 13.62 -12.97
N LEU A 192 2.40 13.57 -12.32
CA LEU A 192 2.80 12.48 -11.43
C LEU A 192 1.82 12.28 -10.26
N ARG A 193 1.23 13.38 -9.76
CA ARG A 193 0.19 13.32 -8.72
C ARG A 193 -1.05 12.56 -9.21
N TYR A 194 -1.52 12.86 -10.42
CA TYR A 194 -2.68 12.19 -11.01
C TYR A 194 -2.38 10.73 -11.35
N LEU A 195 -1.15 10.41 -11.77
CA LEU A 195 -0.70 9.04 -11.98
C LEU A 195 -0.76 8.22 -10.69
N SER A 196 -0.24 8.78 -9.59
CA SER A 196 -0.26 8.11 -8.28
C SER A 196 -1.69 7.84 -7.79
N VAL A 197 -2.60 8.82 -7.93
CA VAL A 197 -4.00 8.64 -7.56
C VAL A 197 -4.66 7.59 -8.46
N THR A 198 -4.42 7.61 -9.77
CA THR A 198 -4.92 6.60 -10.72
C THR A 198 -4.47 5.19 -10.35
N GLN A 199 -3.19 5.01 -10.02
CA GLN A 199 -2.65 3.73 -9.56
C GLN A 199 -3.40 3.21 -8.34
N VAL A 200 -3.56 4.05 -7.31
CA VAL A 200 -4.23 3.67 -6.07
C VAL A 200 -5.71 3.36 -6.31
N SER A 201 -6.41 4.14 -7.12
CA SER A 201 -7.82 3.89 -7.49
C SER A 201 -8.00 2.54 -8.17
N ILE A 202 -7.11 2.18 -9.10
CA ILE A 202 -7.12 0.89 -9.79
C ILE A 202 -6.88 -0.26 -8.79
N VAL A 203 -5.88 -0.14 -7.91
CA VAL A 203 -5.59 -1.17 -6.91
C VAL A 203 -6.74 -1.33 -5.92
N ILE A 204 -7.30 -0.24 -5.38
CA ILE A 204 -8.44 -0.29 -4.45
C ILE A 204 -9.66 -0.95 -5.10
N SER A 205 -9.96 -0.61 -6.36
CA SER A 205 -11.07 -1.23 -7.09
C SER A 205 -10.92 -2.76 -7.18
N CYS A 206 -9.70 -3.24 -7.47
CA CYS A 206 -9.38 -4.66 -7.49
C CYS A 206 -9.55 -5.31 -6.11
N LEU A 207 -9.04 -4.66 -5.06
CA LEU A 207 -9.13 -5.16 -3.68
C LEU A 207 -10.59 -5.34 -3.24
N ILE A 208 -11.43 -4.33 -3.48
CA ILE A 208 -12.85 -4.37 -3.11
C ILE A 208 -13.57 -5.50 -3.85
N VAL A 209 -13.47 -5.53 -5.20
CA VAL A 209 -14.18 -6.52 -6.02
C VAL A 209 -13.71 -7.95 -5.70
N ASN A 210 -12.39 -8.17 -5.61
CA ASN A 210 -11.86 -9.50 -5.27
C ASN A 210 -12.26 -9.94 -3.85
N THR A 211 -12.31 -9.02 -2.89
CA THR A 211 -12.76 -9.34 -1.52
C THR A 211 -14.20 -9.82 -1.53
N VAL A 212 -15.08 -9.12 -2.25
CA VAL A 212 -16.51 -9.47 -2.32
C VAL A 212 -16.71 -10.80 -3.04
N ILE A 213 -16.03 -11.03 -4.18
CA ILE A 213 -16.05 -12.33 -4.85
C ILE A 213 -15.54 -13.43 -3.91
N ASP A 214 -14.47 -13.18 -3.14
CA ASP A 214 -13.89 -14.15 -2.21
C ASP A 214 -14.83 -14.51 -1.05
N VAL A 215 -15.48 -13.50 -0.46
CA VAL A 215 -16.50 -13.71 0.58
C VAL A 215 -17.57 -14.67 0.07
N PHE A 216 -18.10 -14.44 -1.13
CA PHE A 216 -19.19 -15.26 -1.65
C PHE A 216 -18.72 -16.63 -2.14
N LEU A 217 -17.54 -16.74 -2.75
CA LEU A 217 -17.04 -18.02 -3.25
C LEU A 217 -16.80 -19.06 -2.14
N PHE A 218 -16.46 -18.58 -0.93
CA PHE A 218 -16.22 -19.40 0.26
C PHE A 218 -17.33 -19.29 1.32
N LYS A 219 -18.44 -18.61 1.02
CA LYS A 219 -19.61 -18.58 1.88
C LYS A 219 -20.16 -20.00 1.96
N ASP A 220 -20.25 -20.55 3.16
CA ASP A 220 -20.69 -21.92 3.42
C ASP A 220 -19.79 -23.04 2.86
N ALA A 221 -18.53 -22.74 2.56
CA ALA A 221 -17.53 -23.77 2.27
C ALA A 221 -17.21 -24.60 3.53
N ARG A 222 -17.06 -25.92 3.37
CA ARG A 222 -16.74 -26.84 4.48
C ARG A 222 -15.48 -26.38 5.21
N GLU A 223 -15.50 -26.36 6.53
CA GLU A 223 -14.32 -25.99 7.30
C GLU A 223 -13.38 -27.20 7.43
N VAL A 224 -12.14 -27.05 6.98
CA VAL A 224 -11.14 -28.13 6.95
C VAL A 224 -10.51 -28.33 8.33
N GLY A 225 -10.57 -27.32 9.21
CA GLY A 225 -10.16 -27.46 10.59
C GLY A 225 -10.24 -26.15 11.39
N GLY A 226 -10.21 -26.29 12.72
CA GLY A 226 -10.30 -25.17 13.66
C GLY A 226 -9.02 -24.34 13.78
N ILE A 227 -9.19 -23.08 14.19
CA ILE A 227 -8.10 -22.16 14.51
C ILE A 227 -7.57 -22.50 15.91
N GLN A 228 -6.27 -22.79 16.03
CA GLN A 228 -5.62 -23.01 17.32
C GLN A 228 -5.31 -21.64 17.96
N TRP A 229 -6.17 -21.21 18.88
CA TRP A 229 -5.96 -20.00 19.68
C TRP A 229 -4.84 -20.19 20.71
N GLY A 230 -4.12 -19.11 21.05
CA GLY A 230 -3.03 -19.12 22.03
C GLY A 230 -1.65 -19.59 21.52
N LYS A 231 -1.56 -20.31 20.40
CA LYS A 231 -0.28 -20.70 19.79
C LYS A 231 0.25 -19.64 18.81
N ILE A 232 0.78 -18.54 19.36
CA ILE A 232 1.44 -17.49 18.57
C ILE A 232 2.95 -17.75 18.56
N PRO A 233 3.61 -17.84 17.39
CA PRO A 233 5.06 -18.03 17.33
C PRO A 233 5.80 -16.76 17.79
N HIS A 234 6.86 -16.92 18.59
CA HIS A 234 7.70 -15.82 19.08
C HIS A 234 8.19 -14.87 17.97
N ARG A 235 8.57 -15.41 16.81
CA ARG A 235 8.99 -14.61 15.63
C ARG A 235 7.97 -13.55 15.23
N SER A 236 6.67 -13.85 15.32
CA SER A 236 5.61 -12.89 14.98
C SER A 236 5.51 -11.76 16.00
N GLN A 237 5.82 -12.02 17.27
CA GLN A 237 5.79 -11.01 18.32
C GLN A 237 6.94 -10.01 18.14
N TYR A 238 8.15 -10.52 17.88
CA TYR A 238 9.30 -9.67 17.54
C TYR A 238 9.03 -8.83 16.29
N ALA A 239 8.43 -9.42 15.26
CA ALA A 239 8.07 -8.68 14.04
C ALA A 239 7.03 -7.58 14.30
N LEU A 240 6.03 -7.81 15.15
CA LEU A 240 5.02 -6.80 15.51
C LEU A 240 5.64 -5.64 16.30
N LEU A 241 6.54 -5.94 17.24
CA LEU A 241 7.28 -4.91 17.97
C LEU A 241 8.18 -4.10 17.02
N LEU A 242 8.97 -4.77 16.18
CA LEU A 242 9.82 -4.10 15.20
C LEU A 242 9.01 -3.24 14.23
N LEU A 243 7.86 -3.73 13.77
CA LEU A 243 6.96 -2.97 12.91
C LEU A 243 6.42 -1.72 13.62
N CYS A 244 6.07 -1.82 14.90
CA CYS A 244 5.65 -0.67 15.71
C CYS A 244 6.75 0.39 15.76
N VAL A 245 7.99 0.01 16.12
CA VAL A 245 9.14 0.93 16.16
C VAL A 245 9.35 1.58 14.80
N ALA A 246 9.41 0.78 13.73
CA ALA A 246 9.63 1.27 12.37
C ALA A 246 8.55 2.26 11.92
N ILE A 247 7.26 1.98 12.18
CA ILE A 247 6.15 2.87 11.79
C ILE A 247 6.23 4.19 12.55
N VAL A 248 6.44 4.16 13.87
CA VAL A 248 6.50 5.39 14.69
C VAL A 248 7.66 6.27 14.24
N THR A 249 8.85 5.67 14.02
CA THR A 249 10.02 6.41 13.51
C THR A 249 9.75 7.02 12.14
N LEU A 250 9.13 6.26 11.23
CA LEU A 250 8.90 6.72 9.87
C LEU A 250 7.84 7.82 9.78
N MET A 251 6.78 7.73 10.58
CA MET A 251 5.76 8.79 10.68
C MET A 251 6.36 10.08 11.25
N GLY A 252 7.22 9.98 12.26
CA GLY A 252 7.94 11.13 12.80
C GLY A 252 8.84 11.81 11.75
N LEU A 253 9.60 11.02 10.99
CA LEU A 253 10.50 11.54 9.96
C LEU A 253 9.75 12.18 8.79
N MET A 254 8.70 11.54 8.25
CA MET A 254 7.89 12.13 7.17
C MET A 254 7.14 13.39 7.62
N GLY A 255 6.67 13.42 8.88
CA GLY A 255 6.06 14.60 9.48
C GLY A 255 7.02 15.78 9.48
N PHE A 256 8.29 15.56 9.84
CA PHE A 256 9.32 16.59 9.74
C PHE A 256 9.54 17.05 8.31
N ILE A 257 9.76 16.15 7.35
CA ILE A 257 10.03 16.54 5.95
C ILE A 257 8.93 17.48 5.43
N ARG A 258 7.66 17.18 5.73
CA ARG A 258 6.54 18.04 5.32
C ARG A 258 6.57 19.40 6.02
N SER A 259 6.93 19.45 7.30
CA SER A 259 7.04 20.71 8.02
C SER A 259 8.26 21.53 7.60
N GLY A 260 9.39 20.87 7.32
CA GLY A 260 10.66 21.48 6.92
C GLY A 260 10.61 22.11 5.54
N LEU A 261 9.71 21.67 4.65
CA LEU A 261 9.45 22.33 3.37
C LEU A 261 8.91 23.77 3.51
N ARG A 262 8.34 24.12 4.68
CA ARG A 262 7.92 25.50 4.97
C ARG A 262 9.09 26.42 5.32
N MET A 263 10.30 25.87 5.49
CA MET A 263 11.52 26.61 5.86
C MET A 263 11.28 27.60 7.00
N ASN A 264 11.57 28.88 6.80
CA ASN A 264 11.35 29.99 7.74
C ASN A 264 10.02 30.72 7.51
N TRP A 265 9.03 30.10 6.89
CA TRP A 265 7.74 30.73 6.63
C TRP A 265 6.69 30.26 7.64
N HIS A 266 6.05 31.22 8.33
CA HIS A 266 4.85 30.96 9.12
C HIS A 266 3.64 30.76 8.19
N ILE A 267 3.51 31.62 7.19
CA ILE A 267 2.57 31.50 6.07
C ILE A 267 3.37 31.54 4.78
N TYR A 268 3.39 30.42 4.05
CA TYR A 268 4.19 30.26 2.84
C TYR A 268 3.89 31.38 1.82
N GLY A 269 4.91 32.16 1.47
CA GLY A 269 4.80 33.27 0.51
C GLY A 269 4.26 34.59 1.05
N TYR A 270 3.75 34.65 2.29
CA TYR A 270 3.14 35.86 2.86
C TYR A 270 3.81 36.35 4.15
N MET A 271 4.18 35.45 5.06
CA MET A 271 4.77 35.82 6.36
C MET A 271 6.04 35.01 6.59
N GLN A 272 7.18 35.64 6.28
CA GLN A 272 8.51 35.10 6.54
C GLN A 272 8.97 35.49 7.94
N ASP A 273 9.52 34.53 8.67
CA ASP A 273 10.20 34.76 9.94
C ASP A 273 11.60 35.33 9.67
N THR A 274 11.83 36.55 10.15
CA THR A 274 13.10 37.28 10.01
C THR A 274 13.94 37.26 11.29
N SER A 275 13.49 36.57 12.34
CA SER A 275 14.22 36.49 13.60
C SER A 275 15.56 35.75 13.43
N ALA A 276 16.56 36.12 14.25
CA ALA A 276 17.89 35.51 14.21
C ALA A 276 17.89 34.00 14.54
N GLY A 277 16.81 33.49 15.14
CA GLY A 277 16.60 32.07 15.45
C GLY A 277 15.81 31.30 14.38
N ALA A 278 15.41 31.93 13.28
CA ALA A 278 14.66 31.28 12.21
C ALA A 278 15.60 30.41 11.35
N PHE A 279 15.83 29.17 11.78
CA PHE A 279 16.58 28.18 11.02
C PHE A 279 15.75 26.92 10.79
N THR A 280 15.97 26.28 9.64
CA THR A 280 15.44 24.94 9.39
C THR A 280 16.45 23.93 9.92
N PRO A 281 16.09 23.08 10.90
CA PRO A 281 17.03 22.12 11.44
C PRO A 281 17.52 21.15 10.37
N SER A 282 18.78 20.70 10.48
CA SER A 282 19.33 19.72 9.55
C SER A 282 18.61 18.37 9.70
N ILE A 283 18.62 17.55 8.62
CA ILE A 283 18.05 16.20 8.63
C ILE A 283 18.66 15.36 9.76
N ALA A 284 19.97 15.53 10.02
CA ALA A 284 20.67 14.83 11.08
C ALA A 284 20.16 15.21 12.48
N TYR A 285 20.02 16.52 12.76
CA TYR A 285 19.49 17.01 14.03
C TYR A 285 18.07 16.46 14.27
N MET A 286 17.22 16.50 13.24
CA MET A 286 15.85 16.01 13.35
C MET A 286 15.77 14.49 13.50
N GLY A 287 16.68 13.74 12.88
CA GLY A 287 16.81 12.30 13.11
C GLY A 287 17.00 11.98 14.59
N TRP A 288 17.88 12.70 15.28
CA TRP A 288 18.08 12.56 16.72
C TRP A 288 16.85 12.94 17.53
N THR A 289 16.20 14.07 17.23
CA THR A 289 14.99 14.51 17.92
C THR A 289 13.85 13.50 17.76
N VAL A 290 13.60 13.02 16.53
CA VAL A 290 12.57 12.02 16.26
C VAL A 290 12.87 10.71 16.99
N SER A 291 14.12 10.24 16.96
CA SER A 291 14.51 9.03 17.71
C SER A 291 14.30 9.18 19.22
N LEU A 292 14.62 10.35 19.79
CA LEU A 292 14.35 10.62 21.21
C LEU A 292 12.85 10.57 21.53
N ILE A 293 12.01 11.18 20.68
CA ILE A 293 10.55 11.14 20.84
C ILE A 293 10.03 9.71 20.74
N VAL A 294 10.52 8.92 19.77
CA VAL A 294 10.13 7.51 19.60
C VAL A 294 10.49 6.71 20.86
N ILE A 295 11.68 6.88 21.40
CA ILE A 295 12.12 6.19 22.62
C ILE A 295 11.22 6.57 23.81
N LEU A 296 10.96 7.87 24.01
CA LEU A 296 10.07 8.34 25.08
C LEU A 296 8.66 7.77 24.94
N PHE A 297 8.11 7.77 23.73
CA PHE A 297 6.79 7.20 23.46
C PHE A 297 6.75 5.71 23.77
N LEU A 298 7.73 4.93 23.30
CA LEU A 298 7.79 3.50 23.55
C LEU A 298 8.00 3.19 25.04
N ALA A 299 8.78 4.01 25.76
CA ALA A 299 8.94 3.90 27.20
C ALA A 299 7.62 4.15 27.95
N LEU A 300 6.85 5.16 27.55
CA LEU A 300 5.51 5.41 28.10
C LEU A 300 4.55 4.25 27.82
N VAL A 301 4.54 3.71 26.59
CA VAL A 301 3.71 2.55 26.24
C VAL A 301 4.09 1.34 27.09
N ALA A 302 5.39 1.05 27.25
CA ALA A 302 5.87 -0.03 28.10
C ALA A 302 5.46 0.19 29.56
N PHE A 303 5.53 1.42 30.06
CA PHE A 303 5.09 1.78 31.40
C PHE A 303 3.59 1.56 31.61
N VAL A 304 2.75 1.93 30.63
CA VAL A 304 1.29 1.68 30.68
C VAL A 304 0.98 0.19 30.71
N PHE A 305 1.64 -0.62 29.88
CA PHE A 305 1.45 -2.09 29.91
C PHE A 305 1.91 -2.72 31.23
N TRP A 306 3.01 -2.21 31.81
CA TRP A 306 3.47 -2.65 33.11
C TRP A 306 2.44 -2.33 34.22
N LEU A 307 1.88 -1.12 34.22
CA LEU A 307 0.84 -0.70 35.17
C LEU A 307 -0.44 -1.55 35.02
N ALA A 308 -0.86 -1.83 33.79
CA ALA A 308 -1.99 -2.73 33.53
C ALA A 308 -1.74 -4.15 34.06
N GLY A 309 -0.52 -4.68 33.89
CA GLY A 309 -0.14 -5.99 34.42
C GLY A 309 -0.14 -6.08 35.95
N LEU A 310 0.11 -4.99 36.65
CA LEU A 310 -0.01 -4.92 38.11
C LEU A 310 -1.46 -4.98 38.58
N ALA A 311 -2.39 -4.36 37.83
CA ALA A 311 -3.82 -4.40 38.15
C ALA A 311 -4.41 -5.84 38.03
N ASP A 312 -3.98 -6.60 37.03
CA ASP A 312 -4.42 -8.00 36.85
C ASP A 312 -3.86 -8.95 37.91
N LYS A 313 -2.62 -8.72 38.38
CA LYS A 313 -2.08 -9.49 39.52
C LYS A 313 -2.89 -9.29 40.79
N LYS A 314 -3.36 -8.05 41.05
CA LYS A 314 -4.17 -7.74 42.23
C LYS A 314 -5.55 -8.43 42.20
N LYS A 315 -6.15 -8.59 41.02
CA LYS A 315 -7.42 -9.35 40.83
C LYS A 315 -7.28 -10.86 40.97
N LYS A 316 -6.09 -11.44 40.74
CA LYS A 316 -5.85 -12.88 40.92
C LYS A 316 -5.59 -13.29 42.38
N HIS A 317 -5.37 -12.32 43.26
CA HIS A 317 -5.07 -12.53 44.68
C HIS A 317 -6.18 -11.99 45.62
N ALA A 318 -7.32 -11.59 45.06
CA ALA A 318 -8.55 -11.25 45.78
C ALA A 318 -9.62 -12.29 45.44
#